data_AF-A0AAU7Z7H8-F1
#
_entry.id   AF-A0AAU7Z7H8-F1
#
_cell.length_a   1.000
_cell.length_b   1.000
_cell.length_c   1.000
_cell.angle_alpha   90.00
_cell.angle_beta   90.00
_cell.angle_gamma   90.00
#
_symmetry.space_group_name_H-M   'P 1'
#
loop_
_entity.id
_entity.type
_entity.pdbx_description
1 polymer ?
#
loop_
_entity_poly.entity_id
_entity_poly.type
_entity_poly.pdbx_seq_one_letter_code
_entity_poly.pdbx_strand_id
1 'polypeptide(L)'
;MRRLLLALAVLTVACAPAFARSSQDRAGVGSDITIADGETAGDIACAFCTVRVHGEVKGDIATFLGSVVVDSGRTISGDVASLGGDLEMGQDATVGGDVAIAAGDLKLGDGASIHGQQTVLPGRFWLLLPLAPFLILAGLIWLIVSIVRRNRYPYPVPPRGRGF
;
A
#
# COMPACT_ATOMS: atom_id res chain seq x y z
N MET A 1 26.21 -9.80 12.93
CA MET A 1 25.93 -8.39 13.27
C MET A 1 26.15 -7.43 12.09
N ARG A 2 27.32 -7.41 11.41
CA ARG A 2 27.56 -6.61 10.18
C ARG A 2 26.55 -6.83 9.04
N ARG A 3 26.05 -8.06 8.85
CA ARG A 3 25.05 -8.39 7.81
C ARG A 3 23.64 -7.91 8.14
N LEU A 4 23.30 -7.79 9.43
CA LEU A 4 22.02 -7.20 9.86
C LEU A 4 22.04 -5.67 9.71
N LEU A 5 23.18 -5.03 10.00
CA LEU A 5 23.38 -3.59 9.79
C LEU A 5 23.37 -3.22 8.31
N LEU A 6 23.89 -4.08 7.44
CA LEU A 6 23.83 -3.88 5.98
C LEU A 6 22.42 -4.06 5.42
N ALA A 7 21.63 -5.01 5.94
CA ALA A 7 20.23 -5.17 5.52
C ALA A 7 19.34 -4.00 5.98
N LEU A 8 19.58 -3.48 7.19
CA LEU A 8 18.89 -2.29 7.70
C LEU A 8 19.27 -1.04 6.89
N ALA A 9 20.54 -0.90 6.50
CA ALA A 9 21.02 0.20 5.66
C ALA A 9 20.46 0.13 4.23
N VAL A 10 20.31 -1.05 3.65
CA VAL A 10 19.69 -1.24 2.32
C VAL A 10 18.19 -0.95 2.36
N LEU A 11 17.50 -1.28 3.46
CA LEU A 11 16.09 -0.95 3.65
C LEU A 11 15.86 0.56 3.84
N THR A 12 16.80 1.28 4.47
CA THR A 12 16.75 2.75 4.57
C THR A 12 17.04 3.45 3.24
N VAL A 13 17.85 2.84 2.36
CA VAL A 13 18.15 3.40 1.02
C VAL A 13 17.03 3.15 0.02
N ALA A 14 16.26 2.06 0.16
CA ALA A 14 15.06 1.82 -0.64
C ALA A 14 13.88 2.75 -0.29
N CYS A 15 13.96 3.45 0.85
CA CYS A 15 13.03 4.49 1.26
C CYS A 15 13.57 5.90 1.00
N ALA A 16 14.60 6.06 0.17
CA ALA A 16 14.83 7.33 -0.50
C ALA A 16 13.68 7.47 -1.51
N PRO A 17 12.70 8.36 -1.29
CA PRO A 17 11.71 8.60 -2.31
C PRO A 17 12.51 9.19 -3.46
N ALA A 18 12.32 8.64 -4.65
CA ALA A 18 12.64 9.34 -5.87
C ALA A 18 11.76 10.61 -5.89
N PHE A 19 12.17 11.64 -5.14
CA PHE A 19 11.58 12.97 -5.22
C PHE A 19 12.06 13.58 -6.53
N ALA A 20 11.45 13.16 -7.64
CA ALA A 20 11.35 14.01 -8.80
C ALA A 20 10.44 15.17 -8.39
N ARG A 21 11.03 16.22 -7.78
CA ARG A 21 10.28 17.33 -7.21
C ARG A 21 9.79 18.24 -8.33
N SER A 22 8.57 17.99 -8.80
CA SER A 22 7.81 18.97 -9.57
C SER A 22 7.49 20.17 -8.67
N SER A 23 7.33 21.36 -9.24
CA SER A 23 7.06 22.59 -8.48
C SER A 23 5.72 22.58 -7.74
N GLN A 24 4.88 21.57 -7.97
CA GLN A 24 3.52 21.47 -7.43
C GLN A 24 3.36 20.31 -6.42
N ASP A 25 4.43 19.55 -6.12
CA ASP A 25 4.36 18.39 -5.23
C ASP A 25 4.43 18.82 -3.75
N ARG A 26 3.56 18.21 -2.95
CA ARG A 26 3.32 18.54 -1.54
C ARG A 26 3.61 17.32 -0.69
N ALA A 27 4.72 17.33 0.04
CA ALA A 27 5.05 16.28 1.01
C ALA A 27 5.08 16.82 2.43
N GLY A 28 4.42 16.14 3.37
CA GLY A 28 4.31 16.57 4.77
C GLY A 28 4.25 15.40 5.74
N VAL A 29 4.66 15.62 6.99
CA VAL A 29 4.56 14.63 8.07
C VAL A 29 4.08 15.33 9.33
N GLY A 30 2.97 14.86 9.90
CA GLY A 30 2.35 15.45 11.11
C GLY A 30 1.68 16.80 10.90
N SER A 31 1.65 17.31 9.66
CA SER A 31 1.09 18.61 9.30
C SER A 31 -0.02 18.44 8.28
N ASP A 32 -1.18 19.03 8.54
CA ASP A 32 -2.30 19.03 7.61
C ASP A 32 -1.95 19.76 6.31
N ILE A 33 -2.41 19.22 5.19
CA ILE A 33 -2.25 19.80 3.86
C ILE A 33 -3.63 20.20 3.36
N THR A 34 -3.76 21.47 2.98
CA THR A 34 -4.99 22.01 2.39
C THR A 34 -4.65 22.59 1.02
N ILE A 35 -5.34 22.13 -0.02
CA ILE A 35 -5.26 22.70 -1.37
C ILE A 35 -6.43 23.65 -1.52
N ALA A 36 -6.15 24.94 -1.72
CA ALA A 36 -7.17 25.97 -1.81
C ALA A 36 -7.91 25.94 -3.16
N ASP A 37 -9.09 26.57 -3.21
CA ASP A 37 -9.83 26.75 -4.46
C ASP A 37 -8.98 27.48 -5.52
N GLY A 38 -8.96 26.96 -6.74
CA GLY A 38 -8.16 27.52 -7.84
C GLY A 38 -6.68 27.18 -7.79
N GLU A 39 -6.24 26.43 -6.78
CA GLU A 39 -4.89 25.86 -6.73
C GLU A 39 -4.89 24.45 -7.33
N THR A 40 -3.83 24.16 -8.10
CA THR A 40 -3.57 22.81 -8.62
C THR A 40 -2.37 22.20 -7.89
N ALA A 41 -2.57 21.07 -7.24
CA ALA A 41 -1.48 20.30 -6.65
C ALA A 41 -1.04 19.16 -7.59
N GLY A 42 0.25 18.84 -7.56
CA GLY A 42 0.83 17.66 -8.19
C GLY A 42 0.66 16.46 -7.28
N ASP A 43 1.77 15.79 -6.96
CA ASP A 43 1.77 14.64 -6.06
C ASP A 43 1.69 15.08 -4.60
N ILE A 44 0.83 14.43 -3.81
CA ILE A 44 0.62 14.71 -2.41
C ILE A 44 0.97 13.48 -1.58
N ALA A 45 2.02 13.57 -0.77
CA ALA A 45 2.44 12.48 0.11
C ALA A 45 2.44 12.96 1.55
N CYS A 46 1.56 12.41 2.38
CA CYS A 46 1.43 12.89 3.75
C CYS A 46 1.25 11.78 4.79
N ALA A 47 2.05 11.81 5.84
CA ALA A 47 1.96 10.84 6.94
C ALA A 47 1.47 11.53 8.22
N PHE A 48 0.55 10.90 8.96
CA PHE A 48 -0.03 11.39 10.22
C PHE A 48 -0.69 12.77 10.08
N CYS A 49 -1.52 12.96 9.07
CA CYS A 49 -2.08 14.27 8.73
C CYS A 49 -3.44 14.15 8.04
N THR A 50 -4.14 15.28 7.96
CA THR A 50 -5.37 15.41 7.18
C THR A 50 -5.10 16.12 5.86
N VAL A 51 -5.56 15.55 4.75
CA VAL A 51 -5.50 16.20 3.42
C VAL A 51 -6.89 16.72 3.08
N ARG A 52 -7.02 18.03 2.86
CA ARG A 52 -8.27 18.68 2.42
C ARG A 52 -8.10 19.23 1.01
N VAL A 53 -8.89 18.72 0.08
CA VAL A 53 -8.82 19.09 -1.34
C VAL A 53 -10.00 19.99 -1.69
N HIS A 54 -9.78 21.30 -1.71
CA HIS A 54 -10.73 22.28 -2.27
C HIS A 54 -10.38 22.65 -3.73
N GLY A 55 -9.13 22.44 -4.16
CA GLY A 55 -8.67 22.69 -5.52
C GLY A 55 -8.74 21.46 -6.44
N GLU A 56 -7.86 21.43 -7.44
CA GLU A 56 -7.68 20.28 -8.33
C GLU A 56 -6.36 19.56 -8.03
N VAL A 57 -6.34 18.25 -8.18
CA VAL A 57 -5.12 17.44 -8.00
C VAL A 57 -4.82 16.73 -9.31
N LYS A 58 -3.66 17.03 -9.89
CA LYS A 58 -3.23 16.43 -11.16
C LYS A 58 -2.38 15.18 -10.97
N GLY A 59 -1.77 15.02 -9.80
CA GLY A 59 -0.94 13.88 -9.45
C GLY A 59 -1.65 12.89 -8.52
N ASP A 60 -0.84 12.13 -7.81
CA ASP A 60 -1.29 11.07 -6.91
C ASP A 60 -1.40 11.55 -5.47
N ILE A 61 -2.34 11.01 -4.70
CA ILE A 61 -2.51 11.28 -3.26
C ILE A 61 -2.16 10.02 -2.48
N ALA A 62 -1.10 10.07 -1.69
CA ALA A 62 -0.67 9.01 -0.79
C ALA A 62 -0.74 9.50 0.67
N THR A 63 -1.62 8.91 1.48
CA THR A 63 -1.70 9.18 2.91
C THR A 63 -1.40 7.97 3.76
N PHE A 64 -0.73 8.20 4.89
CA PHE A 64 -0.43 7.18 5.88
C PHE A 64 -0.91 7.63 7.26
N LEU A 65 -1.77 6.84 7.90
CA LEU A 65 -2.41 7.11 9.20
C LEU A 65 -3.04 8.50 9.27
N GLY A 66 -3.96 8.79 8.35
CA GLY A 66 -4.57 10.10 8.20
C GLY A 66 -5.79 10.08 7.29
N SER A 67 -6.61 11.15 7.35
CA SER A 67 -7.87 11.25 6.61
C SER A 67 -7.71 12.11 5.36
N VAL A 68 -8.39 11.74 4.28
CA VAL A 68 -8.47 12.51 3.04
C VAL A 68 -9.90 12.95 2.84
N VAL A 69 -10.10 14.26 2.66
CA VAL A 69 -11.41 14.87 2.40
C VAL A 69 -11.35 15.62 1.08
N VAL A 70 -12.19 15.21 0.15
CA VAL A 70 -12.32 15.82 -1.18
C VAL A 70 -13.64 16.56 -1.25
N ASP A 71 -13.60 17.85 -1.55
CA ASP A 71 -14.82 18.66 -1.67
C ASP A 71 -15.67 18.27 -2.88
N SER A 72 -16.92 18.71 -2.87
CA SER A 72 -17.88 18.46 -3.95
C SER A 72 -17.44 19.09 -5.27
N GLY A 73 -17.64 18.35 -6.37
CA GLY A 73 -17.33 18.79 -7.73
C GLY A 73 -15.83 18.88 -8.04
N ARG A 74 -14.96 18.31 -7.18
CA ARG A 74 -13.51 18.28 -7.40
C ARG A 74 -13.07 17.03 -8.11
N THR A 75 -12.05 17.19 -8.95
CA THR A 75 -11.49 16.10 -9.75
C THR A 75 -10.03 15.87 -9.37
N ILE A 76 -9.70 14.59 -9.18
CA ILE A 76 -8.35 14.09 -8.98
C ILE A 76 -7.99 13.29 -10.23
N SER A 77 -6.98 13.71 -10.98
CA SER A 77 -6.60 13.03 -12.21
C SER A 77 -5.81 11.73 -11.97
N GLY A 78 -5.04 11.67 -10.88
CA GLY A 78 -4.21 10.53 -10.52
C GLY A 78 -4.88 9.53 -9.59
N ASP A 79 -4.04 8.76 -8.90
CA ASP A 79 -4.43 7.68 -7.99
C ASP A 79 -4.56 8.18 -6.54
N VAL A 80 -5.43 7.54 -5.75
CA VAL A 80 -5.60 7.84 -4.32
C VAL A 80 -5.31 6.60 -3.49
N ALA A 81 -4.23 6.64 -2.72
CA ALA A 81 -3.81 5.61 -1.79
C ALA A 81 -3.88 6.11 -0.34
N SER A 82 -4.72 5.50 0.49
CA SER A 82 -4.78 5.78 1.94
C SER A 82 -4.50 4.52 2.74
N LEU A 83 -3.54 4.59 3.65
CA LEU A 83 -3.18 3.50 4.55
C LEU A 83 -3.48 3.90 6.00
N GLY A 84 -4.46 3.28 6.64
CA GLY A 84 -4.76 3.50 8.06
C GLY A 84 -5.61 4.73 8.34
N GLY A 85 -6.41 5.19 7.37
CA GLY A 85 -7.35 6.28 7.57
C GLY A 85 -8.38 6.39 6.45
N ASP A 86 -9.35 7.26 6.66
CA ASP A 86 -10.58 7.31 5.87
C ASP A 86 -10.47 8.25 4.67
N LEU A 87 -11.13 7.90 3.58
CA LEU A 87 -11.33 8.76 2.41
C LEU A 87 -12.80 9.17 2.31
N GLU A 88 -13.06 10.46 2.37
CA GLU A 88 -14.38 11.06 2.19
C GLU A 88 -14.40 11.89 0.91
N MET A 89 -15.31 11.55 0.01
CA MET A 89 -15.49 12.23 -1.27
C MET A 89 -16.84 12.95 -1.27
N GLY A 90 -16.83 14.24 -1.58
CA GLY A 90 -18.04 15.06 -1.71
C GLY A 90 -18.90 14.67 -2.92
N GLN A 91 -20.03 15.37 -3.07
CA GLN A 91 -20.94 15.16 -4.19
C GLN A 91 -20.26 15.47 -5.53
N ASP A 92 -20.53 14.70 -6.58
CA ASP A 92 -19.92 14.85 -7.91
C ASP A 92 -18.37 14.84 -7.93
N ALA A 93 -17.73 14.38 -6.86
CA ALA A 93 -16.27 14.26 -6.81
C ALA A 93 -15.81 13.11 -7.70
N THR A 94 -14.78 13.34 -8.49
CA THR A 94 -14.31 12.37 -9.49
C THR A 94 -12.84 12.02 -9.30
N VAL A 95 -12.53 10.73 -9.28
CA VAL A 95 -11.15 10.25 -9.37
C VAL A 95 -10.96 9.59 -10.74
N GLY A 96 -9.95 10.06 -11.47
CA GLY A 96 -9.56 9.55 -12.78
C GLY A 96 -8.77 8.25 -12.69
N GLY A 97 -8.00 8.06 -11.62
CA GLY A 97 -7.19 6.87 -11.38
C GLY A 97 -7.82 5.82 -10.47
N ASP A 98 -6.95 5.03 -9.86
CA ASP A 98 -7.28 3.96 -8.93
C ASP A 98 -7.43 4.49 -7.50
N VAL A 99 -8.32 3.87 -6.71
CA VAL A 99 -8.50 4.18 -5.29
C VAL A 99 -8.18 2.96 -4.46
N ALA A 100 -7.10 3.04 -3.68
CA ALA A 100 -6.63 1.99 -2.79
C ALA A 100 -6.68 2.46 -1.33
N ILE A 101 -7.60 1.92 -0.54
CA ILE A 101 -7.70 2.23 0.89
C ILE A 101 -7.42 0.96 1.65
N ALA A 102 -6.38 0.94 2.47
CA ALA A 102 -6.15 -0.16 3.39
C ALA A 102 -6.28 0.31 4.82
N ALA A 103 -6.94 -0.48 5.65
CA ALA A 103 -7.18 -0.18 7.05
C ALA A 103 -7.91 1.14 7.34
N GLY A 104 -8.88 1.48 6.50
CA GLY A 104 -9.80 2.60 6.70
C GLY A 104 -11.11 2.36 5.96
N ASP A 105 -11.98 3.38 5.99
CA ASP A 105 -13.26 3.38 5.30
C ASP A 105 -13.27 4.34 4.10
N LEU A 106 -14.15 4.05 3.15
CA LEU A 106 -14.39 4.89 1.97
C LEU A 106 -15.83 5.38 1.97
N LYS A 107 -16.04 6.69 1.97
CA LYS A 107 -17.35 7.33 1.86
C LYS A 107 -17.42 8.13 0.57
N LEU A 108 -18.29 7.70 -0.35
CA LEU A 108 -18.59 8.43 -1.57
C LEU A 108 -19.91 9.20 -1.38
N GLY A 109 -19.88 10.49 -1.68
CA GLY A 109 -21.07 11.32 -1.80
C GLY A 109 -21.89 11.01 -3.05
N ASP A 110 -23.10 11.56 -3.13
CA ASP A 110 -23.98 11.39 -4.27
C ASP A 110 -23.33 11.90 -5.56
N GLY A 111 -23.32 11.09 -6.62
CA GLY A 111 -22.70 11.44 -7.90
C GLY A 111 -21.17 11.28 -7.94
N ALA A 112 -20.51 10.90 -6.83
CA ALA A 112 -19.07 10.64 -6.86
C ALA A 112 -18.74 9.42 -7.73
N SER A 113 -17.69 9.54 -8.55
CA SER A 113 -17.27 8.50 -9.49
C SER A 113 -15.77 8.22 -9.42
N ILE A 114 -15.43 6.93 -9.51
CA ILE A 114 -14.04 6.46 -9.59
C ILE A 114 -13.92 5.75 -10.93
N HIS A 115 -13.06 6.25 -11.81
CA HIS A 115 -12.88 5.69 -13.15
C HIS A 115 -11.97 4.46 -13.15
N GLY A 116 -11.01 4.38 -12.22
CA GLY A 116 -10.11 3.23 -12.05
C GLY A 116 -10.66 2.14 -11.13
N GLN A 117 -9.75 1.33 -10.61
CA GLN A 117 -10.03 0.24 -9.70
C GLN A 117 -10.22 0.73 -8.27
N GLN A 118 -11.30 0.30 -7.62
CA GLN A 118 -11.56 0.54 -6.20
C GLN A 118 -11.16 -0.68 -5.38
N THR A 119 -10.16 -0.51 -4.52
CA THR A 119 -9.66 -1.56 -3.62
C THR A 119 -9.70 -1.07 -2.18
N VAL A 120 -10.74 -1.47 -1.44
CA VAL A 120 -10.90 -1.14 -0.01
C VAL A 120 -10.63 -2.39 0.82
N LEU A 121 -9.50 -2.40 1.53
CA LEU A 121 -9.13 -3.44 2.49
C LEU A 121 -9.55 -2.95 3.89
N PRO A 122 -10.58 -3.53 4.50
CA PRO A 122 -11.00 -3.14 5.84
C PRO A 122 -9.89 -3.43 6.88
N GLY A 123 -9.82 -2.61 7.93
CA GLY A 123 -8.76 -2.62 8.97
C GLY A 123 -8.56 -3.93 9.73
N ARG A 124 -9.41 -4.93 9.50
CA ARG A 124 -9.21 -6.29 10.01
C ARG A 124 -7.92 -6.93 9.45
N PHE A 125 -7.46 -6.56 8.26
CA PHE A 125 -6.24 -7.14 7.67
C PHE A 125 -4.96 -6.74 8.44
N TRP A 126 -4.95 -5.57 9.09
CA TRP A 126 -3.83 -5.12 9.91
C TRP A 126 -3.59 -6.02 11.14
N LEU A 127 -4.62 -6.72 11.64
CA LEU A 127 -4.47 -7.75 12.70
C LEU A 127 -3.67 -8.97 12.25
N LEU A 128 -3.65 -9.26 10.95
CA LEU A 128 -2.87 -10.36 10.38
C LEU A 128 -1.43 -9.94 10.08
N LEU A 129 -1.13 -8.65 9.98
CA LEU A 129 0.21 -8.12 9.70
C LEU A 129 1.29 -8.54 10.73
N PRO A 130 1.04 -8.53 12.07
CA PRO A 130 1.99 -9.10 13.04
C PRO A 130 2.05 -10.63 13.00
N LEU A 131 1.00 -11.30 12.50
CA LEU A 131 0.96 -12.75 12.31
C LEU A 131 1.69 -13.16 11.02
N ALA A 132 1.78 -12.29 10.01
CA ALA A 132 2.41 -12.54 8.73
C ALA A 132 3.86 -13.06 8.83
N PRO A 133 4.77 -12.47 9.65
CA PRO A 133 6.10 -13.05 9.83
C PRO A 133 6.04 -14.47 10.43
N PHE A 134 5.12 -14.75 11.36
CA PHE A 134 4.95 -16.09 11.92
C PHE A 134 4.39 -17.09 10.89
N LEU A 135 3.45 -16.68 10.03
CA LEU A 135 2.90 -17.52 8.97
C LEU A 135 3.93 -17.82 7.88
N ILE A 136 4.73 -16.82 7.49
CA ILE A 136 5.83 -16.99 6.53
C ILE A 136 6.88 -17.95 7.11
N LEU A 137 7.24 -17.80 8.39
CA LEU A 137 8.17 -18.72 9.07
C LEU A 137 7.61 -20.14 9.16
N ALA A 138 6.33 -20.31 9.52
CA ALA A 138 5.68 -21.61 9.57
C ALA A 138 5.65 -22.30 8.19
N GLY A 139 5.34 -21.55 7.13
CA GLY A 139 5.39 -22.04 5.75
C GLY A 139 6.79 -22.42 5.30
N LEU A 140 7.82 -21.63 5.64
CA LEU A 140 9.22 -21.94 5.37
C LEU A 140 9.68 -23.21 6.10
N ILE A 141 9.35 -23.36 7.38
CA ILE A 141 9.67 -24.57 8.17
C ILE A 141 9.01 -25.79 7.54
N TRP A 142 7.73 -25.69 7.16
CA TRP A 142 7.02 -26.77 6.50
C TRP A 142 7.64 -27.13 5.15
N LEU A 143 8.02 -26.14 4.34
CA LEU A 143 8.67 -26.35 3.04
C LEU A 143 10.03 -27.03 3.20
N ILE A 144 10.84 -26.60 4.17
CA ILE A 144 12.14 -27.22 4.48
C ILE A 144 11.95 -28.68 4.91
N VAL A 145 11.01 -28.94 5.82
CA VAL A 145 10.69 -30.31 6.27
C VAL A 145 10.15 -31.16 5.12
N SER A 146 9.31 -30.60 4.26
CA SER A 146 8.75 -31.26 3.08
C SER A 146 9.84 -31.66 2.10
N ILE A 147 10.77 -30.76 1.78
CA ILE A 147 11.90 -31.03 0.88
C ILE A 147 12.82 -32.10 1.49
N VAL A 148 13.13 -32.00 2.79
CA VAL A 148 13.97 -32.99 3.47
C VAL A 148 13.29 -34.36 3.51
N ARG A 149 11.99 -34.44 3.84
CA ARG A 149 11.25 -35.71 3.79
C ARG A 149 11.22 -36.27 2.39
N ARG A 150 10.93 -35.43 1.38
CA ARG A 150 10.89 -35.84 -0.03
C ARG A 150 12.24 -36.36 -0.53
N ASN A 151 13.34 -35.82 -0.03
CA ASN A 151 14.70 -36.27 -0.36
C ASN A 151 15.18 -37.49 0.47
N ARG A 152 14.49 -37.83 1.56
CA ARG A 152 14.85 -38.92 2.48
C ARG A 152 14.11 -40.24 2.21
N TYR A 153 13.26 -40.32 1.20
CA TYR A 153 12.73 -41.58 0.69
C TYR A 153 13.46 -41.99 -0.60
N PRO A 154 14.68 -42.53 -0.53
CA PRO A 154 15.24 -43.27 -1.65
C PRO A 154 14.35 -44.48 -1.90
N TYR A 155 13.91 -44.65 -3.15
CA TYR A 155 13.18 -45.83 -3.60
C TYR A 155 13.93 -47.10 -3.15
N PRO A 156 13.23 -48.10 -2.58
CA PRO A 156 13.88 -49.37 -2.25
C PRO A 156 14.47 -49.94 -3.54
N VAL A 157 15.79 -50.16 -3.53
CA VAL A 157 16.53 -50.80 -4.62
C VAL A 157 15.87 -52.15 -4.94
N PRO A 158 15.42 -52.40 -6.18
CA PRO A 158 14.89 -53.69 -6.55
C PRO A 158 15.97 -54.76 -6.32
N PRO A 159 15.64 -55.92 -5.73
CA PRO A 159 16.60 -56.99 -5.56
C PRO A 159 17.16 -57.38 -6.94
N ARG A 160 18.48 -57.26 -7.11
CA ARG A 160 19.20 -57.81 -8.25
C ARG A 160 18.94 -59.32 -8.27
N GLY A 161 18.02 -59.75 -9.13
CA GLY A 161 17.82 -61.16 -9.46
C GLY A 161 19.14 -61.76 -9.91
N ARG A 162 19.54 -62.87 -9.29
CA ARG A 162 20.67 -63.68 -9.77
C ARG A 162 20.30 -64.22 -11.14
N GLY A 163 21.09 -63.86 -12.15
CA GLY A 163 21.13 -64.60 -13.40
C GLY A 163 21.58 -66.04 -13.14
N PHE A 164 21.02 -66.93 -13.94
CA PHE A 164 21.14 -68.38 -13.95
C PHE A 164 22.57 -68.93 -13.84
#